data_AF-A0ABD3JJ30-F1
#
_entry.id   AF-A0ABD3JJ30-F1
#
_cell.length_a   1.000
_cell.length_b   1.000
_cell.length_c   1.000
_cell.angle_alpha   90.00
_cell.angle_beta   90.00
_cell.angle_gamma   90.00
#
_symmetry.space_group_name_H-M   'P 1'
#
loop_
_entity.id
_entity.type
_entity.pdbx_description
1 polymer ?
#
loop_
_entity_poly.entity_id
_entity_poly.type
_entity_poly.pdbx_seq_one_letter_code
_entity_poly.pdbx_strand_id
1 'polypeptide(L)'
;MKVLFKSQDLWNLVENGYTEVANAEAFDALRREEKDILVESKKKDQKALFAIFQSVEEVIFENISRAETVKGAWDILQQSDKGDDRAKRMRLQTLQGDFESLYMHDSESISVYFDRVQTIVNQPRVNGEELQDVQIVEKILRSLTERFDYVVAAIEEAKMCQP
;
A
#
# COMPACT_ATOMS: atom_id res chain seq x y z
N MET A 1 7.35 -9.62 9.00
CA MET A 1 8.18 -9.54 10.24
C MET A 1 7.53 -10.10 11.52
N LYS A 2 6.20 -10.06 11.70
CA LYS A 2 5.53 -10.53 12.94
C LYS A 2 5.89 -11.97 13.38
N VAL A 3 5.98 -12.91 12.45
CA VAL A 3 6.35 -14.32 12.75
C VAL A 3 7.78 -14.43 13.30
N LEU A 4 8.72 -13.66 12.73
CA LEU A 4 10.13 -13.64 13.16
C LEU A 4 10.30 -13.15 14.60
N PHE A 5 9.55 -12.12 14.99
CA PHE A 5 9.62 -11.60 16.36
C PHE A 5 8.86 -12.46 17.36
N LYS A 6 7.78 -13.13 16.94
CA LYS A 6 7.08 -14.10 17.78
C LYS A 6 7.94 -15.34 18.07
N SER A 7 8.73 -15.83 17.09
CA SER A 7 9.61 -16.98 17.32
C SER A 7 10.79 -16.70 18.26
N GLN A 8 11.06 -15.42 18.55
CA GLN A 8 12.14 -14.98 19.45
C GLN A 8 11.61 -14.34 20.74
N ASP A 9 10.31 -14.38 21.00
CA ASP A 9 9.65 -13.73 22.15
C ASP A 9 9.90 -12.21 22.24
N LEU A 10 10.08 -11.55 21.08
CA LEU A 10 10.36 -10.11 20.99
C LEU A 10 9.12 -9.28 20.63
N TRP A 11 8.02 -9.92 20.20
CA TRP A 11 6.85 -9.21 19.67
C TRP A 11 6.24 -8.20 20.63
N ASN A 12 6.21 -8.50 21.93
CA ASN A 12 5.67 -7.58 22.93
C ASN A 12 6.45 -6.24 22.96
N LEU A 13 7.78 -6.28 22.83
CA LEU A 13 8.62 -5.08 22.77
C LEU A 13 8.40 -4.28 21.48
N VAL A 14 8.14 -4.97 20.37
CA VAL A 14 7.83 -4.33 19.08
C VAL A 14 6.47 -3.62 19.14
N GLU A 15 5.48 -4.24 19.78
CA GLU A 15 4.11 -3.71 19.82
C GLU A 15 3.95 -2.62 20.88
N ASN A 16 4.49 -2.83 22.07
CA ASN A 16 4.24 -1.99 23.26
C ASN A 16 5.47 -1.21 23.75
N GLY A 17 6.67 -1.52 23.25
CA GLY A 17 7.91 -0.96 23.77
C GLY A 17 8.29 -1.50 25.14
N TYR A 18 9.31 -0.89 25.74
CA TYR A 18 9.68 -1.11 27.14
C TYR A 18 9.65 0.22 27.89
N THR A 19 9.54 0.15 29.22
CA THR A 19 9.54 1.35 30.05
C THR A 19 10.97 1.79 30.33
N GLU A 20 11.39 2.90 29.75
CA GLU A 20 12.65 3.56 30.12
C GLU A 20 12.50 4.31 31.45
N VAL A 21 13.60 4.34 32.22
CA VAL A 21 13.69 5.18 33.42
C VAL A 21 14.18 6.56 33.03
N ALA A 22 13.55 7.58 33.60
CA ALA A 22 13.77 8.97 33.22
C ALA A 22 15.21 9.47 33.44
N ASN A 23 15.91 8.94 34.46
CA ASN A 23 17.28 9.33 34.79
C ASN A 23 18.02 8.24 35.58
N ALA A 24 19.32 8.45 35.78
CA ALA A 24 20.18 7.55 36.53
C ALA A 24 19.74 7.37 38.00
N GLU A 25 19.21 8.42 38.64
CA GLU A 25 18.72 8.37 40.02
C GLU A 25 17.49 7.47 40.17
N ALA A 26 16.56 7.54 39.22
CA ALA A 26 15.38 6.68 39.18
C ALA A 26 15.77 5.23 38.88
N PHE A 27 16.78 5.01 38.02
CA PHE A 27 17.35 3.68 37.83
C PHE A 27 17.97 3.18 39.13
N ASP A 28 18.73 4.01 39.85
CA ASP A 28 19.42 3.60 41.07
C ASP A 28 18.47 3.28 42.24
N ALA A 29 17.32 3.95 42.30
CA ALA A 29 16.24 3.69 43.24
C ALA A 29 15.50 2.35 43.01
N LEU A 30 15.66 1.71 41.85
CA LEU A 30 15.06 0.41 41.56
C LEU A 30 15.69 -0.71 42.40
N ARG A 31 14.89 -1.71 42.73
CA ARG A 31 15.38 -2.96 43.32
C ARG A 31 16.26 -3.68 42.30
N ARG A 32 17.17 -4.55 42.79
CA ARG A 32 18.07 -5.33 41.90
C ARG A 32 17.31 -6.10 40.82
N GLU A 33 16.22 -6.76 41.20
CA GLU A 33 15.37 -7.52 40.27
C GLU A 33 14.76 -6.63 39.16
N GLU A 34 14.31 -5.44 39.51
CA GLU A 34 13.76 -4.48 38.54
C GLU A 34 14.85 -3.94 37.59
N LYS A 35 16.07 -3.73 38.10
CA LYS A 35 17.23 -3.37 37.28
C LYS A 35 17.58 -4.47 36.28
N ASP A 36 17.59 -5.72 36.73
CA ASP A 36 17.93 -6.87 35.88
C ASP A 36 16.92 -7.04 34.75
N ILE A 37 15.61 -6.94 35.06
CA ILE A 37 14.52 -6.99 34.06
C ILE A 37 14.65 -5.87 33.02
N LEU A 38 14.97 -4.65 33.46
CA LEU A 38 15.11 -3.51 32.56
C LEU A 38 16.32 -3.65 31.63
N VAL A 39 17.47 -4.08 32.17
CA VAL A 39 18.68 -4.33 31.37
C VAL A 39 18.43 -5.43 30.35
N GLU A 40 17.72 -6.50 30.72
CA GLU A 40 17.35 -7.57 29.79
C GLU A 40 16.39 -7.07 28.71
N SER A 41 15.37 -6.29 29.09
CA SER A 41 14.42 -5.67 28.15
C SER A 41 15.13 -4.77 27.15
N LYS A 42 16.06 -3.92 27.60
CA LYS A 42 16.87 -3.05 26.73
C LYS A 42 17.72 -3.85 25.75
N LYS A 43 18.35 -4.95 26.20
CA LYS A 43 19.10 -5.84 25.30
C LYS A 43 18.21 -6.47 24.23
N LYS A 44 17.02 -6.93 24.62
CA LYS A 44 16.04 -7.53 23.69
C LYS A 44 15.51 -6.50 22.69
N ASP A 45 15.22 -5.28 23.15
CA ASP A 45 14.82 -4.16 22.30
C ASP A 45 15.86 -3.87 21.21
N GLN A 46 17.13 -3.71 21.60
CA GLN A 46 18.22 -3.44 20.64
C GLN A 46 18.45 -4.60 19.66
N LYS A 47 18.31 -5.85 20.13
CA LYS A 47 18.35 -7.03 19.24
C LYS A 47 17.22 -7.01 18.21
N ALA A 48 16.03 -6.63 18.64
CA ALA A 48 14.86 -6.53 17.76
C ALA A 48 15.02 -5.38 16.75
N LEU A 49 15.52 -4.22 17.20
CA LEU A 49 15.83 -3.06 16.35
C LEU A 49 16.86 -3.42 15.27
N PHE A 50 17.95 -4.08 15.65
CA PHE A 50 18.95 -4.58 14.71
C PHE A 50 18.34 -5.52 13.66
N ALA A 51 17.46 -6.44 14.08
CA ALA A 51 16.76 -7.32 13.14
C ALA A 51 15.88 -6.56 12.14
N ILE A 52 15.21 -5.47 12.57
CA ILE A 52 14.49 -4.59 11.64
C ILE A 52 15.48 -3.98 10.64
N PHE A 53 16.55 -3.35 11.12
CA PHE A 53 17.54 -2.68 10.27
C PHE A 53 18.18 -3.58 9.22
N GLN A 54 18.43 -4.86 9.55
CA GLN A 54 18.97 -5.84 8.60
C GLN A 54 17.96 -6.35 7.58
N SER A 55 16.66 -6.19 7.84
CA SER A 55 15.59 -6.76 7.03
C SER A 55 14.94 -5.77 6.07
N VAL A 56 15.31 -4.50 6.14
CA VAL A 56 14.78 -3.43 5.29
C VAL A 56 15.80 -2.99 4.25
N GLU A 57 15.30 -2.47 3.13
CA GLU A 57 16.13 -1.87 2.09
C GLU A 57 16.73 -0.52 2.54
N GLU A 58 17.80 -0.07 1.88
CA GLU A 58 18.53 1.15 2.24
C GLU A 58 17.64 2.40 2.34
N VAL A 59 16.71 2.56 1.40
CA VAL A 59 15.74 3.68 1.37
C VAL A 59 14.84 3.67 2.61
N ILE A 60 14.41 2.49 3.05
CA ILE A 60 13.57 2.34 4.24
C ILE A 60 14.43 2.50 5.50
N PHE A 61 15.67 2.00 5.48
CA PHE A 61 16.62 2.13 6.57
C PHE A 61 16.90 3.60 6.90
N GLU A 62 17.12 4.46 5.92
CA GLU A 62 17.35 5.90 6.16
C GLU A 62 16.22 6.54 6.99
N ASN A 63 14.96 6.17 6.72
CA ASN A 63 13.79 6.66 7.44
C ASN A 63 13.73 6.21 8.91
N ILE A 64 14.23 5.01 9.21
CA ILE A 64 14.19 4.43 10.57
C ILE A 64 15.53 4.52 11.30
N SER A 65 16.60 4.98 10.64
CA SER A 65 17.98 4.99 11.15
C SER A 65 18.15 5.80 12.45
N ARG A 66 17.27 6.79 12.67
CA ARG A 66 17.25 7.65 13.87
C ARG A 66 16.41 7.08 15.01
N ALA A 67 15.74 5.95 14.81
CA ALA A 67 14.96 5.32 15.87
C ALA A 67 15.88 4.65 16.90
N GLU A 68 15.69 5.00 18.17
CA GLU A 68 16.49 4.46 19.28
C GLU A 68 15.90 3.17 19.86
N THR A 69 14.62 2.91 19.62
CA THR A 69 13.89 1.74 20.13
C THR A 69 13.24 0.96 18.98
N VAL A 70 13.03 -0.35 19.19
CA VAL A 70 12.35 -1.16 18.17
C VAL A 70 10.92 -0.69 17.93
N LYS A 71 10.25 -0.21 18.98
CA LYS A 71 8.91 0.36 18.91
C LYS A 71 8.88 1.61 18.03
N GLY A 72 9.82 2.52 18.23
CA GLY A 72 9.93 3.73 17.40
C GLY A 72 10.17 3.42 15.93
N ALA A 73 11.08 2.48 15.63
CA ALA A 73 11.32 2.03 14.26
C ALA A 73 10.07 1.40 13.64
N TRP A 74 9.39 0.53 14.40
CA TRP A 74 8.16 -0.13 13.97
C TRP A 74 7.01 0.86 13.68
N ASP A 75 6.84 1.88 14.51
CA ASP A 75 5.81 2.89 14.32
C ASP A 75 6.05 3.74 13.06
N ILE A 76 7.30 4.10 12.78
CA ILE A 76 7.68 4.78 11.52
C ILE A 76 7.34 3.91 10.32
N LEU A 77 7.71 2.62 10.36
CA LEU A 77 7.37 1.67 9.28
C LEU A 77 5.86 1.54 9.07
N GLN A 78 5.09 1.44 10.15
CA GLN A 78 3.63 1.39 10.07
C GLN A 78 3.04 2.68 9.49
N GLN A 79 3.63 3.84 9.82
CA GLN A 79 3.17 5.11 9.30
C GLN A 79 3.48 5.27 7.82
N SER A 80 4.66 4.87 7.36
CA SER A 80 5.03 4.91 5.94
C SER A 80 4.16 3.97 5.10
N ASP A 81 3.88 2.76 5.59
CA ASP A 81 3.05 1.77 4.92
C ASP A 81 1.60 2.27 4.75
N LYS A 82 1.03 2.86 5.82
CA LYS A 82 -0.30 3.51 5.75
C LYS A 82 -0.33 4.71 4.78
N GLY A 83 0.78 5.45 4.68
CA GLY A 83 0.93 6.56 3.74
C GLY A 83 0.91 6.06 2.29
N ASP A 84 1.64 4.98 2.02
CA ASP A 84 1.68 4.33 0.71
C ASP A 84 0.30 3.74 0.34
N ASP A 85 -0.39 3.08 1.27
CA ASP A 85 -1.76 2.59 1.08
C ASP A 85 -2.78 3.71 0.79
N ARG A 86 -2.61 4.88 1.41
CA ARG A 86 -3.45 6.04 1.12
C ARG A 86 -3.15 6.59 -0.28
N ALA A 87 -1.88 6.67 -0.66
CA ALA A 87 -1.46 7.12 -1.99
C ALA A 87 -1.97 6.18 -3.10
N LYS A 88 -1.82 4.85 -2.90
CA LYS A 88 -2.37 3.81 -3.78
C LYS A 88 -3.88 3.99 -3.96
N ARG A 89 -4.63 4.10 -2.85
CA ARG A 89 -6.09 4.31 -2.90
C ARG A 89 -6.49 5.59 -3.62
N MET A 90 -5.81 6.71 -3.35
CA MET A 90 -6.10 7.98 -4.03
C MET A 90 -5.88 7.85 -5.53
N ARG A 91 -4.78 7.23 -5.95
CA ARG A 91 -4.47 7.01 -7.36
C ARG A 91 -5.49 6.11 -8.05
N LEU A 92 -5.95 5.05 -7.36
CA LEU A 92 -7.03 4.18 -7.86
C LEU A 92 -8.34 4.95 -8.03
N GLN A 93 -8.71 5.81 -7.06
CA GLN A 93 -9.91 6.63 -7.16
C GLN A 93 -9.84 7.64 -8.31
N THR A 94 -8.70 8.29 -8.51
CA THR A 94 -8.49 9.18 -9.66
C THR A 94 -8.68 8.44 -10.98
N LEU A 95 -8.06 7.27 -11.11
CA LEU A 95 -8.16 6.47 -12.31
C LEU A 95 -9.59 5.98 -12.57
N GLN A 96 -10.32 5.58 -11.53
CA GLN A 96 -11.74 5.25 -11.63
C GLN A 96 -12.54 6.45 -12.14
N GLY A 97 -12.29 7.65 -11.61
CA GLY A 97 -12.92 8.87 -12.10
C GLY A 97 -12.59 9.18 -13.57
N ASP A 98 -11.33 9.01 -13.98
CA ASP A 98 -10.90 9.20 -15.37
C ASP A 98 -11.57 8.18 -16.31
N PHE A 99 -11.70 6.92 -15.88
CA PHE A 99 -12.38 5.88 -16.63
C PHE A 99 -13.89 6.12 -16.72
N GLU A 100 -14.54 6.52 -15.62
CA GLU A 100 -15.97 6.83 -15.59
C GLU A 100 -16.31 8.06 -16.45
N SER A 101 -15.46 9.09 -16.43
CA SER A 101 -15.61 10.31 -17.23
C SER A 101 -15.16 10.15 -18.69
N LEU A 102 -14.62 9.00 -19.08
CA LEU A 102 -14.18 8.75 -20.45
C LEU A 102 -15.37 8.73 -21.41
N TYR A 103 -15.39 9.64 -22.37
CA TYR A 103 -16.34 9.66 -23.47
C TYR A 103 -15.64 9.98 -24.78
N MET A 104 -16.21 9.42 -25.85
CA MET A 104 -15.77 9.75 -27.18
C MET A 104 -16.22 11.16 -27.54
N HIS A 105 -15.31 12.01 -28.01
CA HIS A 105 -15.61 13.35 -28.49
C HIS A 105 -16.12 13.32 -29.95
N ASP A 106 -17.03 14.22 -30.31
CA ASP A 106 -17.65 14.25 -31.65
C ASP A 106 -16.63 14.36 -32.79
N SER A 107 -15.56 15.12 -32.58
CA SER A 107 -14.52 15.38 -33.56
C SER A 107 -13.33 14.41 -33.50
N GLU A 108 -13.29 13.49 -32.54
CA GLU A 108 -12.16 12.57 -32.42
C GLU A 108 -12.33 11.32 -33.29
N SER A 109 -11.21 10.74 -33.68
CA SER A 109 -11.21 9.47 -34.40
C SER A 109 -11.33 8.30 -33.42
N ILE A 110 -11.84 7.17 -33.89
CA ILE A 110 -11.96 5.96 -33.06
C ILE A 110 -10.59 5.48 -32.55
N SER A 111 -9.53 5.65 -33.35
CA SER A 111 -8.17 5.31 -32.97
C SER A 111 -7.70 6.17 -31.81
N VAL A 112 -7.89 7.49 -31.88
CA VAL A 112 -7.49 8.43 -30.82
C VAL A 112 -8.25 8.15 -29.54
N TYR A 113 -9.55 7.88 -29.63
CA TYR A 113 -10.36 7.46 -28.49
C TYR A 113 -9.83 6.15 -27.88
N PHE A 114 -9.53 5.14 -28.71
CA PHE A 114 -9.01 3.86 -28.23
C PHE A 114 -7.62 3.99 -27.58
N ASP A 115 -6.74 4.85 -28.11
CA ASP A 115 -5.43 5.14 -27.50
C ASP A 115 -5.60 5.74 -26.08
N ARG A 116 -6.61 6.60 -25.88
CA ARG A 116 -6.96 7.15 -24.55
C ARG A 116 -7.48 6.05 -23.61
N VAL A 117 -8.36 5.17 -24.09
CA VAL A 117 -8.84 4.01 -23.33
C VAL A 117 -7.65 3.15 -22.89
N GLN A 118 -6.74 2.81 -23.81
CA GLN A 118 -5.56 2.00 -23.50
C GLN A 118 -4.64 2.69 -22.48
N THR A 119 -4.47 4.01 -22.59
CA THR A 119 -3.66 4.78 -21.64
C THR A 119 -4.22 4.64 -20.22
N ILE A 120 -5.54 4.75 -20.05
CA ILE A 120 -6.21 4.61 -18.75
C ILE A 120 -6.14 3.15 -18.28
N VAL A 121 -6.50 2.18 -19.11
CA VAL A 121 -6.57 0.75 -18.74
C VAL A 121 -5.20 0.13 -18.44
N ASN A 122 -4.11 0.67 -18.99
CA ASN A 122 -2.76 0.16 -18.73
C ASN A 122 -2.11 0.75 -17.46
N GLN A 123 -2.60 1.87 -16.93
CA GLN A 123 -2.14 2.42 -15.64
C GLN A 123 -2.46 1.57 -14.39
N PRO A 124 -3.64 0.92 -14.22
CA PRO A 124 -3.99 0.14 -13.03
C PRO A 124 -3.18 -1.15 -12.88
N ARG A 125 -2.71 -1.75 -13.99
CA ARG A 125 -1.82 -2.93 -13.97
C ARG A 125 -0.54 -2.72 -13.16
N VAL A 126 -0.12 -1.47 -12.96
CA VAL A 126 1.07 -1.11 -12.15
C VAL A 126 0.79 -1.17 -10.64
N ASN A 127 -0.47 -1.07 -10.21
CA ASN A 127 -0.85 -0.95 -8.79
C ASN A 127 -1.49 -2.22 -8.21
N GLY A 128 -1.54 -3.32 -8.96
CA GLY A 128 -2.02 -4.63 -8.49
C GLY A 128 -3.53 -4.85 -8.59
N GLU A 129 -4.30 -3.89 -9.12
CA GLU A 129 -5.72 -4.06 -9.45
C GLU A 129 -5.90 -4.03 -10.96
N GLU A 130 -6.67 -4.97 -11.51
CA GLU A 130 -6.90 -5.11 -12.96
C GLU A 130 -8.39 -4.88 -13.27
N LEU A 131 -8.68 -3.95 -14.19
CA LEU A 131 -10.02 -3.80 -14.74
C LEU A 131 -10.32 -5.03 -15.61
N GLN A 132 -11.50 -5.63 -15.43
CA GLN A 132 -11.87 -6.78 -16.23
C GLN A 132 -12.17 -6.36 -17.67
N ASP A 133 -11.76 -7.18 -18.64
CA ASP A 133 -12.02 -6.95 -20.07
C ASP A 133 -13.49 -6.65 -20.36
N VAL A 134 -14.42 -7.32 -19.65
CA VAL A 134 -15.85 -7.07 -19.78
C VAL A 134 -16.24 -5.63 -19.41
N GLN A 135 -15.68 -5.08 -18.34
CA GLN A 135 -15.95 -3.71 -17.88
C GLN A 135 -15.40 -2.69 -18.88
N ILE A 136 -14.23 -2.98 -19.47
CA ILE A 136 -13.59 -2.15 -20.49
C ILE A 136 -14.44 -2.12 -21.75
N VAL A 137 -14.86 -3.29 -22.24
CA VAL A 137 -15.70 -3.40 -23.45
C VAL A 137 -17.03 -2.68 -23.25
N GLU A 138 -17.71 -2.91 -22.13
CA GLU A 138 -18.97 -2.22 -21.84
C GLU A 138 -18.81 -0.71 -21.75
N LYS A 139 -17.72 -0.23 -21.14
CA LYS A 139 -17.43 1.20 -21.07
C LYS A 139 -17.22 1.80 -22.45
N ILE A 140 -16.46 1.13 -23.32
CA ILE A 140 -16.26 1.56 -24.70
C ILE A 140 -17.61 1.69 -25.39
N LEU A 141 -18.41 0.62 -25.43
CA LEU A 141 -19.70 0.60 -26.13
C LEU A 141 -20.65 1.71 -25.66
N ARG A 142 -20.71 1.97 -24.35
CA ARG A 142 -21.57 3.01 -23.75
C ARG A 142 -21.08 4.45 -23.93
N SER A 143 -19.84 4.64 -24.40
CA SER A 143 -19.22 5.97 -24.45
C SER A 143 -18.76 6.38 -25.85
N LEU A 144 -19.01 5.54 -26.86
CA LEU A 144 -18.92 5.94 -28.26
C LEU A 144 -19.99 6.99 -28.59
N THR A 145 -19.70 7.79 -29.63
CA THR A 145 -20.63 8.79 -30.16
C THR A 145 -21.72 8.11 -31.00
N GLU A 146 -22.88 8.77 -31.13
CA GLU A 146 -24.09 8.24 -31.81
C GLU A 146 -23.84 7.74 -33.24
N ARG A 147 -22.83 8.29 -33.92
CA ARG A 147 -22.37 7.82 -35.25
C ARG A 147 -21.94 6.35 -35.27
N PHE A 148 -21.71 5.73 -34.12
CA PHE A 148 -21.34 4.31 -33.98
C PHE A 148 -22.48 3.44 -33.43
N ASP A 149 -23.68 3.97 -33.20
CA ASP A 149 -24.79 3.23 -32.60
C ASP A 149 -25.13 1.95 -33.36
N TYR A 150 -25.09 1.99 -34.69
CA TYR A 150 -25.34 0.81 -35.53
C TYR A 150 -24.30 -0.31 -35.30
N VAL A 151 -23.04 0.05 -35.01
CA VAL A 151 -21.97 -0.90 -34.69
C VAL A 151 -22.19 -1.47 -33.29
N VAL A 152 -22.53 -0.62 -32.33
CA VAL A 152 -22.81 -1.03 -30.95
C VAL A 152 -23.96 -2.03 -30.91
N ALA A 153 -25.08 -1.73 -31.59
CA ALA A 153 -26.24 -2.62 -31.68
C ALA A 153 -25.87 -3.98 -32.28
N ALA A 154 -25.11 -4.00 -33.38
CA ALA A 154 -24.66 -5.25 -34.01
C ALA A 154 -23.77 -6.10 -33.09
N ILE A 155 -22.89 -5.47 -32.29
CA ILE A 155 -22.02 -6.17 -31.34
C ILE A 155 -22.83 -6.76 -30.18
N GLU A 156 -23.80 -6.02 -29.65
CA GLU A 156 -24.67 -6.47 -28.57
C GLU A 156 -25.59 -7.63 -29.01
N GLU A 157 -26.19 -7.53 -30.19
CA GLU A 157 -26.99 -8.61 -30.78
C GLU A 157 -26.15 -9.88 -31.02
N ALA A 158 -24.91 -9.74 -31.49
CA ALA A 158 -24.00 -10.86 -31.70
C ALA A 158 -23.64 -11.59 -30.39
N LYS A 159 -23.54 -10.86 -29.27
CA LYS A 159 -23.34 -11.47 -27.94
C LYS A 159 -24.57 -12.26 -27.48
N MET A 160 -25.79 -11.80 -27.80
CA MET A 160 -27.03 -12.52 -27.47
C MET A 160 -27.25 -13.78 -28.33
N CYS A 161 -26.59 -13.88 -29.48
CA CYS A 161 -26.71 -15.01 -30.40
C CYS A 161 -25.68 -16.14 -30.16
N GLN A 162 -24.82 -16.04 -29.14
CA GLN A 162 -23.90 -17.12 -28.77
C GLN A 162 -24.58 -18.10 -27.79
N PRO A 163 -24.65 -19.40 -28.11
CA PRO A 163 -25.40 -20.41 -27.34
C PRO A 163 -24.79 -20.77 -25.98
#